data_AF-A0A351XKJ0-F1
#
_entry.id   AF-A0A351XKJ0-F1
#
_cell.length_a   1.000
_cell.length_b   1.000
_cell.length_c   1.000
_cell.angle_alpha   90.00
_cell.angle_beta   90.00
_cell.angle_gamma   90.00
#
_symmetry.space_group_name_H-M   'P 1'
#
loop_
_entity.id
_entity.type
_entity.pdbx_description
1 polymer ?
#
loop_
_entity_poly.entity_id
_entity_poly.type
_entity_poly.pdbx_seq_one_letter_code
_entity_poly.pdbx_strand_id
1 'polypeptide(L)'
;MKQKIKLGKTQELAVVKKTGFGVYLNTIDGEESEKILLPKAQVPEGTELKDILSVFVYKDSEDRPIATMLEPELEIGGTARLYVKEVTPIGAFLEWGIPKDLLLPFKEQLYEVKEGDAVLVTLYLDKSERLCASMKVYEHLRCDSPY
;
A
#
# COMPACT_ATOMS: atom_id res chain seq x y z
N MET A 1 9.83 9.83 20.45
CA MET A 1 9.63 10.32 19.08
C MET A 1 8.26 9.84 18.63
N LYS A 2 7.35 10.74 18.22
CA LYS A 2 5.99 10.32 17.79
C LYS A 2 6.11 9.43 16.56
N GLN A 3 5.48 8.26 16.57
CA GLN A 3 5.41 7.42 15.37
C GLN A 3 4.38 8.00 14.41
N LYS A 4 4.81 8.30 13.18
CA LYS A 4 3.93 8.77 12.11
C LYS A 4 3.41 7.57 11.31
N ILE A 5 2.17 7.67 10.83
CA ILE A 5 1.60 6.70 9.90
C ILE A 5 2.37 6.73 8.57
N LYS A 6 2.80 5.57 8.08
CA LYS A 6 3.61 5.42 6.87
C LYS A 6 2.76 4.84 5.74
N LEU A 7 2.68 5.57 4.63
CA LEU A 7 2.07 5.06 3.40
C LEU A 7 2.95 3.96 2.79
N GLY A 8 2.31 2.96 2.18
CA GLY A 8 2.99 1.86 1.48
C GLY A 8 3.69 0.87 2.41
N LYS A 9 3.26 0.80 3.69
CA LYS A 9 3.82 -0.10 4.71
C LYS A 9 2.72 -0.73 5.56
N THR A 10 2.93 -1.99 5.94
CA THR A 10 2.17 -2.63 7.01
C THR A 10 2.70 -2.16 8.36
N GLN A 11 1.78 -1.83 9.26
CA GLN A 11 2.09 -1.31 10.58
C GLN A 11 0.96 -1.58 11.56
N GLU A 12 1.31 -1.63 12.83
CA GLU A 12 0.37 -1.79 13.92
C GLU A 12 -0.25 -0.43 14.28
N LEU A 13 -1.58 -0.36 14.25
CA LEU A 13 -2.34 0.83 14.63
C LEU A 13 -3.45 0.49 15.62
N ALA A 14 -3.69 1.39 16.57
CA ALA A 14 -4.71 1.25 17.59
C ALA A 14 -6.05 1.83 17.13
N VAL A 15 -7.15 1.17 17.49
CA VAL A 15 -8.51 1.63 17.24
C VAL A 15 -8.84 2.79 18.17
N VAL A 16 -8.98 3.99 17.61
CA VAL A 16 -9.27 5.22 18.38
C VAL A 16 -10.75 5.61 18.35
N LYS A 17 -11.50 5.17 17.33
CA LYS A 17 -12.93 5.48 17.20
C LYS A 17 -13.67 4.45 16.34
N LYS A 18 -14.88 4.06 16.76
CA LYS A 18 -15.79 3.21 15.98
C LYS A 18 -16.88 4.05 15.33
N THR A 19 -17.23 3.76 14.08
CA THR A 19 -18.35 4.38 13.36
C THR A 19 -19.18 3.31 12.65
N GLY A 20 -20.33 3.70 12.07
CA GLY A 20 -21.19 2.75 11.35
C GLY A 20 -20.58 2.17 10.07
N PHE A 21 -19.56 2.83 9.51
CA PHE A 21 -18.93 2.49 8.23
C PHE A 21 -17.47 2.03 8.36
N GLY A 22 -16.94 1.94 9.58
CA GLY A 22 -15.60 1.41 9.83
C GLY A 22 -15.06 1.79 11.20
N VAL A 23 -13.74 1.69 11.34
CA VAL A 23 -13.02 2.16 12.53
C VAL A 23 -11.91 3.11 12.13
N TYR A 24 -11.66 4.12 12.95
CA TYR A 24 -10.50 4.97 12.79
C TYR A 24 -9.34 4.41 13.60
N LEU A 25 -8.18 4.38 12.95
CA LEU A 25 -6.92 3.87 13.46
C LEU A 25 -5.93 5.02 13.62
N ASN A 26 -5.07 4.93 14.63
CA ASN A 26 -3.96 5.86 14.83
C ASN A 26 -2.77 5.14 15.48
N THR A 27 -1.59 5.75 15.46
CA THR A 27 -0.47 5.26 16.26
C THR A 27 -0.75 5.44 17.74
N ILE A 28 -0.14 4.61 18.58
CA ILE A 28 -0.39 4.59 20.04
C ILE A 28 -0.09 5.97 20.67
N ASP A 29 0.94 6.66 20.19
CA ASP A 29 1.36 7.99 20.64
C ASP A 29 1.04 9.11 19.61
N GLY A 30 0.16 8.83 18.66
CA GLY A 30 -0.19 9.74 17.56
C GLY A 30 -1.09 10.90 17.98
N GLU A 31 -1.07 11.99 17.23
CA GLU A 31 -2.06 13.07 17.41
C GLU A 31 -3.42 12.63 16.86
N GLU A 32 -4.52 12.97 17.54
CA GLU A 32 -5.89 12.62 17.09
C GLU A 32 -6.24 13.13 15.67
N SER A 33 -5.48 14.11 15.17
CA SER A 33 -5.58 14.68 13.83
C SER A 33 -5.13 13.72 12.73
N GLU A 34 -4.22 12.77 13.02
CA GLU A 34 -3.64 11.83 12.05
C GLU A 34 -4.33 10.45 12.08
N LYS A 35 -5.66 10.41 12.01
CA LYS A 35 -6.41 9.14 11.97
C LYS A 35 -6.70 8.69 10.54
N ILE A 36 -6.60 7.38 10.29
CA ILE A 36 -6.97 6.75 9.02
C ILE A 36 -8.16 5.82 9.20
N LEU A 37 -8.97 5.65 8.15
CA LEU A 37 -10.14 4.78 8.20
C LEU A 37 -9.76 3.36 7.78
N LEU A 38 -10.17 2.36 8.57
CA LEU A 38 -10.31 0.97 8.14
C LEU A 38 -11.79 0.70 7.84
N PRO A 39 -12.17 0.42 6.58
CA PRO A 39 -13.56 0.17 6.20
C PRO A 39 -14.17 -1.01 6.95
N LYS A 40 -15.46 -0.90 7.31
CA LYS A 40 -16.19 -1.94 8.07
C LYS A 40 -16.07 -3.34 7.50
N ALA A 41 -16.02 -3.48 6.18
CA ALA A 41 -15.88 -4.77 5.50
C ALA A 41 -14.59 -5.52 5.87
N GLN A 42 -13.59 -4.81 6.37
CA GLN A 42 -12.28 -5.35 6.76
C GLN A 42 -12.05 -5.35 8.28
N VAL A 43 -13.02 -4.89 9.07
CA VAL A 43 -12.88 -4.85 10.54
C VAL A 43 -13.19 -6.24 11.08
N PRO A 44 -12.26 -6.87 11.83
CA PRO A 44 -12.53 -8.14 12.49
C PRO A 44 -13.76 -8.08 13.40
N GLU A 45 -14.50 -9.19 13.50
CA GLU A 45 -15.64 -9.26 14.39
C GLU A 45 -15.17 -9.13 15.86
N GLY A 46 -15.88 -8.34 16.65
CA GLY A 46 -15.54 -8.12 18.04
C GLY A 46 -14.45 -7.05 18.30
N THR A 47 -13.86 -6.43 17.28
CA THR A 47 -12.86 -5.36 17.47
C THR A 47 -13.37 -4.25 18.40
N GLU A 48 -12.66 -3.96 19.47
CA GLU A 48 -12.98 -2.95 20.47
C GLU A 48 -12.10 -1.69 20.34
N LEU A 49 -12.39 -0.67 21.16
CA LEU A 49 -11.51 0.51 21.25
C LEU A 49 -10.19 0.10 21.90
N LYS A 50 -9.08 0.69 21.44
CA LYS A 50 -7.69 0.41 21.84
C LYS A 50 -7.11 -0.91 21.34
N ASP A 51 -7.89 -1.74 20.65
CA ASP A 51 -7.34 -2.92 19.96
C ASP A 51 -6.29 -2.49 18.95
N ILE A 52 -5.24 -3.30 18.81
CA ILE A 52 -4.16 -3.09 17.87
C ILE A 52 -4.41 -3.98 16.65
N LEU A 53 -4.45 -3.37 15.47
CA LEU A 53 -4.62 -4.05 14.19
C LEU A 53 -3.37 -3.86 13.34
N SER A 54 -2.92 -4.93 12.70
CA SER A 54 -1.86 -4.88 11.68
C SER A 54 -2.48 -4.54 10.34
N VAL A 55 -2.22 -3.33 9.83
CA VAL A 55 -2.85 -2.82 8.61
C VAL A 55 -1.83 -2.25 7.63
N PHE A 56 -2.11 -2.42 6.34
CA PHE A 56 -1.41 -1.72 5.28
C PHE A 56 -2.10 -0.38 4.99
N VAL A 57 -1.30 0.68 4.85
CA VAL A 57 -1.82 2.04 4.62
C VAL A 57 -1.51 2.50 3.20
N TYR A 58 -2.53 2.91 2.46
CA TYR A 58 -2.42 3.37 1.07
C TYR A 58 -3.38 4.54 0.79
N LYS A 59 -3.44 5.02 -0.46
CA LYS A 59 -4.43 6.01 -0.90
C LYS A 59 -5.53 5.35 -1.69
N ASP A 60 -6.79 5.64 -1.38
CA ASP A 60 -7.96 5.19 -2.14
C ASP A 60 -8.06 5.87 -3.52
N SER A 61 -9.17 5.68 -4.24
CA SER A 61 -9.44 6.32 -5.53
C SER A 61 -9.67 7.83 -5.45
N GLU A 62 -9.93 8.37 -4.25
CA GLU A 62 -10.11 9.82 -3.99
C GLU A 62 -8.85 10.46 -3.39
N ASP A 63 -7.69 9.77 -3.50
CA ASP A 63 -6.40 10.18 -2.95
C ASP A 63 -6.37 10.39 -1.43
N ARG A 64 -7.30 9.76 -0.70
CA ARG A 64 -7.37 9.81 0.76
C ARG A 64 -6.60 8.65 1.40
N PRO A 65 -5.82 8.88 2.47
CA PRO A 65 -5.21 7.80 3.25
C PRO A 65 -6.25 6.85 3.84
N ILE A 66 -6.08 5.55 3.60
CA ILE A 66 -6.98 4.49 4.05
C ILE A 66 -6.16 3.26 4.47
N ALA A 67 -6.70 2.50 5.42
CA ALA A 67 -6.14 1.23 5.89
C ALA A 67 -6.85 0.03 5.25
N THR A 68 -6.10 -1.05 5.07
CA THR A 68 -6.61 -2.36 4.67
C THR A 68 -5.93 -3.45 5.51
N MET A 69 -6.68 -4.49 5.86
CA MET A 69 -6.18 -5.72 6.48
C MET A 69 -5.76 -6.75 5.41
N LEU A 70 -6.03 -6.48 4.13
CA LEU A 70 -5.51 -7.29 3.04
C LEU A 70 -3.99 -7.12 2.94
N GLU A 71 -3.30 -8.25 2.82
CA GLU A 71 -1.85 -8.29 2.68
C GLU A 71 -1.44 -7.96 1.24
N PRO A 72 -0.68 -6.86 1.01
CA PRO A 72 -0.17 -6.58 -0.31
C PRO A 72 0.99 -7.51 -0.65
N GLU A 73 1.16 -7.81 -1.93
CA GLU A 73 2.32 -8.57 -2.42
C GLU A 73 3.63 -7.76 -2.38
N LEU A 74 3.53 -6.44 -2.21
CA LEU A 74 4.65 -5.52 -2.26
C LEU A 74 4.49 -4.33 -1.32
N GLU A 75 5.57 -3.99 -0.62
CA GLU A 75 5.69 -2.79 0.19
C GLU A 75 6.86 -1.90 -0.25
N ILE A 76 6.89 -0.66 0.23
CA ILE A 76 8.01 0.27 -0.04
C ILE A 76 9.34 -0.36 0.40
N GLY A 77 10.33 -0.34 -0.48
CA GLY A 77 11.66 -0.91 -0.24
C GLY A 77 11.76 -2.42 -0.46
N GLY A 78 10.66 -3.08 -0.85
CA GLY A 78 10.66 -4.44 -1.35
C GLY A 78 10.70 -4.50 -2.88
N THR A 79 10.80 -5.72 -3.41
CA THR A 79 10.55 -6.01 -4.82
C THR A 79 9.66 -7.24 -4.92
N ALA A 80 8.78 -7.27 -5.92
CA ALA A 80 7.87 -8.38 -6.13
C ALA A 80 7.59 -8.58 -7.61
N ARG A 81 7.22 -9.80 -7.98
CA ARG A 81 6.72 -10.12 -9.32
C ARG A 81 5.20 -9.95 -9.31
N LEU A 82 4.70 -8.97 -10.05
CA LEU A 82 3.27 -8.67 -10.15
C LEU A 82 2.76 -8.92 -11.58
N TYR A 83 1.46 -9.11 -11.72
CA TYR A 83 0.82 -9.39 -13.01
C TYR A 83 0.15 -8.14 -13.57
N VAL A 84 0.34 -7.90 -14.86
CA VAL A 84 -0.32 -6.81 -15.58
C VAL A 84 -1.78 -7.18 -15.80
N LYS A 85 -2.67 -6.44 -15.13
CA LYS A 85 -4.12 -6.62 -15.24
C LYS A 85 -4.71 -5.91 -16.45
N GLU A 86 -4.21 -4.73 -16.77
CA GLU A 86 -4.61 -3.98 -17.95
C GLU A 86 -3.54 -2.97 -18.38
N VAL A 87 -3.56 -2.56 -19.65
CA VAL A 87 -2.70 -1.51 -20.20
C VAL A 87 -3.56 -0.35 -20.70
N THR A 88 -3.22 0.86 -20.28
CA THR A 88 -3.98 2.09 -20.54
C THR A 88 -3.08 3.19 -21.11
N PRO A 89 -3.62 4.32 -21.59
CA PRO A 89 -2.82 5.43 -22.11
C PRO A 89 -1.88 6.10 -21.09
N ILE A 90 -2.00 5.79 -19.80
CA ILE A 90 -1.13 6.36 -18.74
C ILE A 90 -0.08 5.37 -18.23
N GLY A 91 -0.14 4.10 -18.64
CA GLY A 91 0.72 3.03 -18.17
C GLY A 91 -0.04 1.71 -18.01
N ALA A 92 0.59 0.76 -17.33
CA ALA A 92 -0.01 -0.53 -16.99
C ALA A 92 -0.53 -0.53 -15.54
N PHE A 93 -1.60 -1.26 -15.26
CA PHE A 93 -2.08 -1.49 -13.91
C PHE A 93 -1.76 -2.92 -13.49
N LEU A 94 -1.15 -3.05 -12.31
CA LEU A 94 -0.70 -4.32 -11.76
C LEU A 94 -1.60 -4.77 -10.63
N GLU A 95 -1.95 -6.05 -10.61
CA GLU A 95 -2.58 -6.69 -9.45
C GLU A 95 -1.51 -7.00 -8.39
N TRP A 96 -1.82 -6.73 -7.13
CA TRP A 96 -0.86 -6.80 -6.01
C TRP A 96 -1.49 -7.11 -4.64
N GLY A 97 -2.65 -7.78 -4.66
CA GLY A 97 -3.30 -8.29 -3.44
C GLY A 97 -4.22 -7.30 -2.70
N ILE A 98 -4.37 -6.05 -3.16
CA ILE A 98 -5.28 -5.07 -2.55
C ILE A 98 -6.27 -4.46 -3.57
N PRO A 99 -7.41 -3.86 -3.14
CA PRO A 99 -8.51 -3.51 -4.05
C PRO A 99 -8.20 -2.45 -5.11
N LYS A 100 -7.13 -1.67 -4.92
CA LYS A 100 -6.70 -0.63 -5.87
C LYS A 100 -5.50 -1.16 -6.63
N ASP A 101 -5.62 -1.27 -7.95
CA ASP A 101 -4.53 -1.70 -8.81
C ASP A 101 -3.36 -0.70 -8.77
N LEU A 102 -2.14 -1.23 -8.89
CA LEU A 102 -0.91 -0.45 -8.80
C LEU A 102 -0.49 0.07 -10.17
N LEU A 103 -0.43 1.39 -10.33
CA LEU A 103 0.01 1.99 -11.59
C LEU A 103 1.52 1.79 -11.80
N LEU A 104 1.88 1.26 -12.97
CA LEU A 104 3.22 1.22 -13.55
C LEU A 104 3.29 2.23 -14.73
N PRO A 105 3.74 3.48 -14.48
CA PRO A 105 3.82 4.50 -15.51
C PRO A 105 4.83 4.14 -16.61
N PHE A 106 4.58 4.57 -17.86
CA PHE A 106 5.51 4.30 -18.98
C PHE A 106 6.96 4.73 -18.72
N LYS A 107 7.17 5.83 -17.98
CA LYS A 107 8.52 6.31 -17.63
C LYS A 107 9.29 5.38 -16.69
N GLU A 108 8.58 4.49 -16.02
CA GLU A 108 9.11 3.53 -15.07
C GLU A 108 9.14 2.10 -15.64
N GLN A 109 8.73 1.92 -16.90
CA GLN A 109 8.84 0.65 -17.62
C GLN A 109 10.21 0.56 -18.31
N LEU A 110 10.82 -0.63 -18.29
CA LEU A 110 12.06 -0.91 -19.04
C LEU A 110 11.80 -1.40 -20.46
N TYR A 111 10.59 -1.90 -20.71
CA TYR A 111 10.12 -2.41 -22.00
C TYR A 111 8.59 -2.33 -22.04
N GLU A 112 8.01 -2.47 -23.22
CA GLU A 112 6.55 -2.51 -23.39
C GLU A 112 5.97 -3.79 -22.78
N VAL A 113 4.98 -3.64 -21.91
CA VAL A 113 4.29 -4.74 -21.24
C VAL A 113 2.89 -4.95 -21.84
N LYS A 114 2.39 -6.18 -21.75
CA LYS A 114 1.05 -6.57 -22.20
C LYS A 114 0.23 -7.12 -21.03
N GLU A 115 -1.09 -7.10 -21.21
CA GLU A 115 -2.00 -7.76 -20.28
C GLU A 115 -1.62 -9.24 -20.09
N GLY A 116 -1.57 -9.68 -18.83
CA GLY A 116 -1.14 -11.01 -18.43
C GLY A 116 0.37 -11.17 -18.21
N ASP A 117 1.21 -10.20 -18.60
CA ASP A 117 2.65 -10.27 -18.35
C ASP A 117 2.95 -10.25 -16.85
N ALA A 118 3.97 -11.01 -16.44
CA ALA A 118 4.50 -10.98 -15.09
C ALA A 118 5.78 -10.13 -15.06
N VAL A 119 5.80 -9.07 -14.26
CA VAL A 119 6.90 -8.08 -14.21
C VAL A 119 7.47 -7.93 -12.81
N LEU A 120 8.80 -7.86 -12.72
CA LEU A 120 9.50 -7.56 -11.47
C LEU A 120 9.49 -6.04 -11.24
N VAL A 121 8.96 -5.60 -10.11
CA VAL A 121 8.83 -4.18 -9.78
C VAL A 121 9.18 -3.88 -8.32
N THR A 122 9.48 -2.62 -8.07
CA THR A 122 9.60 -1.98 -6.74
C THR A 122 8.46 -0.98 -6.55
N LEU A 123 8.20 -0.60 -5.30
CA LEU A 123 7.17 0.37 -4.94
C LEU A 123 7.77 1.71 -4.51
N TYR A 124 7.24 2.80 -5.04
CA TYR A 124 7.63 4.16 -4.68
C TYR A 124 6.42 5.09 -4.52
N LEU A 125 6.66 6.26 -3.90
CA LEU A 125 5.69 7.35 -3.81
C LEU A 125 5.98 8.40 -4.87
N ASP A 126 4.99 8.75 -5.69
CA ASP A 126 5.10 9.86 -6.62
C ASP A 126 5.09 11.24 -5.91
N LYS A 127 5.19 12.33 -6.68
CA LYS A 127 5.18 13.70 -6.14
C LYS A 127 3.87 14.10 -5.46
N SER A 128 2.79 13.35 -5.71
CA SER A 128 1.47 13.52 -5.12
C SER A 128 1.22 12.50 -4.00
N GLU A 129 2.28 11.82 -3.54
CA GLU A 129 2.27 10.78 -2.52
C GLU A 129 1.34 9.59 -2.87
N ARG A 130 1.21 9.26 -4.16
CA ARG A 130 0.51 8.05 -4.62
C ARG A 130 1.49 6.90 -4.79
N LEU A 131 1.04 5.70 -4.48
CA LEU A 131 1.82 4.48 -4.65
C LEU A 131 1.84 4.08 -6.12
N CYS A 132 3.05 3.93 -6.67
CA CYS A 132 3.31 3.52 -8.04
C CYS A 132 4.39 2.43 -8.08
N ALA A 133 4.35 1.61 -9.12
CA ALA A 133 5.36 0.60 -9.42
C ALA A 133 6.46 1.17 -10.32
N SER A 134 7.68 0.66 -10.17
CA SER A 134 8.77 0.85 -11.12
C SER A 134 9.51 -0.45 -11.43
N MET A 135 9.88 -0.65 -12.69
CA MET A 135 10.74 -1.77 -13.10
C MET A 135 12.23 -1.48 -12.85
N LYS A 136 12.58 -0.26 -12.44
CA LYS A 136 13.96 0.14 -12.10
C LYS A 136 14.34 -0.37 -10.71
N VAL A 137 14.43 -1.69 -10.56
CA VAL A 137 14.61 -2.34 -9.27
C VAL A 137 16.05 -2.36 -8.77
N TYR A 138 17.04 -2.08 -9.62
CA TYR A 138 18.46 -2.25 -9.30
C TYR A 138 18.91 -1.57 -8.01
N GLU A 139 18.45 -0.33 -7.75
CA GLU A 139 18.80 0.41 -6.53
C GLU A 139 18.17 -0.17 -5.25
N HIS A 140 17.17 -1.05 -5.40
CA HIS A 140 16.46 -1.70 -4.30
C HIS A 140 16.92 -3.14 -4.07
N LEU A 141 17.75 -3.69 -4.95
CA LEU A 141 18.36 -5.00 -4.76
C LEU A 141 19.54 -4.88 -3.79
N ARG A 142 19.65 -5.83 -2.87
CA ARG A 142 20.83 -5.93 -2.01
C ARG A 142 21.82 -6.95 -2.57
N CYS A 143 23.10 -6.63 -2.46
CA CYS A 143 24.20 -7.50 -2.88
C CYS A 143 24.88 -8.22 -1.71
N ASP A 144 24.39 -8.04 -0.48
CA ASP A 144 24.89 -8.68 0.74
C ASP A 144 24.27 -10.07 0.94
N SER A 145 24.44 -10.94 -0.06
CA SER A 145 24.03 -12.35 0.04
C SER A 145 24.70 -12.99 1.28
N PRO A 146 23.94 -13.65 2.17
CA PRO A 146 24.51 -14.46 3.24
C PRO A 146 25.09 -15.80 2.72
N TYR A 147 24.95 -16.07 1.43
CA TYR A 147 25.48 -17.23 0.70
C TYR A 147 26.63 -16.83 -0.22
#